data_AF-A0A0A9DA94-F1
#
_entry.id   AF-A0A0A9DA94-F1
#
_cell.length_a   1.000
_cell.length_b   1.000
_cell.length_c   1.000
_cell.angle_alpha   90.00
_cell.angle_beta   90.00
_cell.angle_gamma   90.00
#
_symmetry.space_group_name_H-M   'P 1'
#
loop_
_entity.id
_entity.type
_entity.pdbx_description
1 polymer ?
#
loop_
_entity_poly.entity_id
_entity_poly.type
_entity_poly.pdbx_seq_one_letter_code
_entity_poly.pdbx_strand_id
1 'polypeptide(L)' 'MASDHPFSLTAQEINERVKERVDGELLYLSGESLISSTTLNKSVYKSLLNETHVYTEDDARFIHGHGRARCA' A
#
# COMPACT_ATOMS: atom_id res chain seq x y z
N MET A 1 2.27 -3.02 -0.93
CA MET A 1 3.20 -3.70 -1.86
C MET A 1 3.74 -4.92 -1.15
N ALA A 2 3.89 -6.05 -1.83
CA ALA A 2 4.41 -7.30 -1.26
C ALA A 2 5.39 -7.94 -2.27
N SER A 3 6.52 -8.45 -1.76
CA SER A 3 7.58 -9.12 -2.51
C SER A 3 8.46 -9.87 -1.52
N ASP A 4 9.08 -10.96 -1.96
CA ASP A 4 10.08 -11.70 -1.19
C ASP A 4 11.43 -10.94 -1.11
N HIS A 5 11.60 -9.89 -1.93
CA HIS A 5 12.76 -9.00 -1.91
C HIS A 5 12.42 -7.62 -1.31
N PRO A 6 13.36 -6.97 -0.59
CA PRO A 6 13.10 -5.70 0.07
C PRO A 6 12.83 -4.57 -0.93
N PHE A 7 11.85 -3.74 -0.60
CA PHE A 7 11.61 -2.47 -1.28
C PHE A 7 12.28 -1.33 -0.51
N SER A 8 13.52 -1.01 -0.87
CA SER A 8 14.23 0.15 -0.33
C SER A 8 14.62 1.05 -1.50
N LEU A 9 13.84 2.11 -1.71
CA LEU A 9 14.11 3.15 -2.70
C LEU A 9 13.90 4.51 -2.06
N THR A 10 14.80 5.43 -2.38
CA THR A 10 14.66 6.85 -2.06
C THR A 10 13.73 7.53 -3.07
N ALA A 11 13.18 8.68 -2.69
CA ALA A 11 12.37 9.49 -3.61
C ALA A 11 13.15 9.84 -4.90
N GLN A 12 14.45 10.12 -4.77
CA GLN A 12 15.32 10.41 -5.91
C GLN A 12 15.43 9.22 -6.87
N GLU A 13 15.74 8.02 -6.37
CA GLU A 13 15.83 6.81 -7.20
C GLU A 13 14.49 6.48 -7.88
N ILE A 14 13.36 6.78 -7.23
CA ILE A 14 12.05 6.63 -7.84
C ILE A 14 11.88 7.63 -8.99
N ASN A 15 12.19 8.90 -8.77
CA ASN A 15 12.09 9.95 -9.80
C ASN A 15 12.99 9.66 -11.01
N GLU A 16 14.23 9.20 -10.78
CA GLU A 16 15.16 8.78 -11.83
C GLU A 16 14.58 7.65 -12.68
N ARG A 17 14.06 6.60 -12.02
CA ARG A 17 13.43 5.46 -12.72
C ARG A 17 12.17 5.84 -13.50
N VAL A 18 11.38 6.78 -12.98
CA VAL A 18 10.20 7.30 -13.72
C VAL A 18 10.67 7.99 -14.99
N LYS A 19 11.64 8.90 -14.88
CA LYS A 19 12.20 9.63 -16.03
C LYS A 19 12.81 8.70 -17.09
N GLU A 20 13.43 7.60 -16.66
CA GLU A 20 14.02 6.61 -17.57
C GLU A 20 12.99 5.74 -18.30
N ARG A 21 11.81 5.52 -17.72
CA ARG A 21 10.89 4.44 -18.13
C ARG A 21 9.50 4.90 -18.54
N VAL A 22 9.13 6.13 -18.23
CA VAL A 22 7.80 6.69 -18.49
C VAL A 22 7.95 7.87 -19.44
N ASP A 23 7.23 7.83 -20.55
CA ASP A 23 7.19 8.94 -21.51
C ASP A 23 6.24 10.03 -21.01
N GLY A 24 6.73 11.27 -20.93
CA GLY A 24 5.98 12.42 -20.43
C GLY A 24 6.01 12.56 -18.91
N GLU A 25 5.18 13.46 -18.39
CA GLU A 25 5.16 13.82 -16.97
C GLU A 25 3.96 13.19 -16.25
N LEU A 26 4.20 12.70 -15.03
CA LEU A 26 3.13 12.17 -14.16
C LEU A 26 2.33 13.32 -13.54
N LEU A 27 1.00 13.18 -13.52
CA LEU A 27 0.11 14.25 -13.03
C LEU A 27 -0.01 14.34 -11.50
N TYR A 28 0.40 13.30 -10.78
CA TYR A 28 0.17 13.19 -9.33
C TYR A 28 1.33 12.53 -8.57
N LEU A 29 1.91 11.48 -9.13
CA LEU A 29 2.92 10.67 -8.46
C LEU A 29 4.32 11.22 -8.75
N SER A 30 4.99 11.74 -7.72
CA SER A 30 6.45 11.85 -7.65
C SER A 30 7.00 10.84 -6.65
N GLY A 31 8.32 10.71 -6.58
CA GLY A 31 9.00 9.92 -5.55
C GLY A 31 8.61 10.36 -4.14
N GLU A 32 8.53 11.67 -3.90
CA GLU A 32 8.08 12.24 -2.62
C GLU A 32 6.62 11.90 -2.34
N SER A 33 5.73 12.02 -3.33
CA SER A 33 4.32 11.62 -3.17
C SER A 33 4.18 10.13 -2.81
N LEU A 34 4.98 9.26 -3.43
CA LEU A 34 4.97 7.83 -3.14
C LEU A 34 5.49 7.52 -1.72
N ILE A 35 6.60 8.12 -1.31
CA ILE A 35 7.13 7.97 0.07
C ILE A 35 6.16 8.54 1.11
N SER A 36 5.50 9.67 0.80
CA SER A 36 4.46 10.22 1.66
C SER A 36 3.27 9.26 1.80
N SER A 37 2.86 8.62 0.70
CA SER A 37 1.74 7.68 0.68
C SER A 37 2.00 6.39 1.47
N THR A 38 3.27 6.00 1.63
CA THR A 38 3.65 4.85 2.48
C THR A 38 3.84 5.24 3.95
N THR A 39 3.83 6.53 4.28
CA THR A 39 3.89 7.03 5.66
C THR A 39 2.48 7.10 6.25
N LEU A 40 2.15 6.13 7.09
CA LEU A 40 0.82 6.03 7.68
C LEU A 40 0.68 6.86 8.96
N ASN A 41 -0.54 7.37 9.21
CA ASN A 41 -0.83 7.99 10.50
C ASN A 41 -0.81 6.94 11.64
N LYS A 42 -0.70 7.43 12.88
CA LYS A 42 -0.60 6.58 14.08
C LYS A 42 -1.75 5.58 14.23
N SER A 43 -2.98 5.96 13.87
CA SER A 43 -4.16 5.12 14.04
C SER A 43 -4.15 3.95 13.04
N VAL A 44 -3.94 4.26 11.76
CA VAL A 44 -3.90 3.28 10.68
C VAL A 44 -2.71 2.32 10.86
N TYR A 45 -1.53 2.86 11.19
CA TYR A 45 -0.35 2.05 11.49
C TYR A 45 -0.62 1.03 12.60
N LYS A 46 -1.21 1.47 13.73
CA LYS A 46 -1.52 0.58 14.86
C LYS A 46 -2.60 -0.43 14.50
N SER A 47 -3.60 -0.05 13.71
CA SER A 47 -4.65 -0.96 13.27
C SER A 47 -4.08 -2.09 12.42
N LEU A 48 -3.19 -1.77 11.47
CA LEU A 48 -2.54 -2.76 10.63
C LEU A 48 -1.57 -3.65 11.43
N LEU A 49 -0.81 -3.07 12.36
CA LEU A 49 0.12 -3.82 13.22
C LEU A 49 -0.60 -4.83 14.11
N ASN A 50 -1.81 -4.50 14.55
CA ASN A 50 -2.61 -5.34 15.45
C ASN A 50 -3.64 -6.21 14.72
N GLU A 51 -3.70 -6.17 13.39
CA GLU A 51 -4.60 -7.02 12.61
C GLU A 51 -4.15 -8.48 12.72
N THR A 52 -5.09 -9.38 12.97
CA THR A 52 -4.83 -10.82 13.17
C THR A 52 -5.55 -11.69 12.16
N HIS A 53 -6.50 -11.12 11.43
CA HIS A 53 -7.29 -11.87 10.48
C HIS A 53 -6.49 -12.14 9.19
N VAL A 54 -6.41 -13.42 8.83
CA VAL A 54 -5.87 -13.89 7.56
C VAL A 54 -7.03 -14.45 6.76
N TYR A 55 -7.23 -13.92 5.56
CA TYR A 55 -8.26 -14.40 4.65
C TYR A 55 -7.85 -15.77 4.09
N THR A 56 -8.66 -16.80 4.37
CA THR A 56 -8.49 -18.16 3.83
C THR A 56 -9.76 -18.57 3.08
N GLU A 57 -9.72 -19.72 2.39
CA GLU A 57 -10.90 -20.26 1.71
C GLU A 57 -12.06 -20.54 2.68
N ASP A 58 -11.75 -20.96 3.92
CA ASP A 58 -12.74 -21.31 4.94
C ASP A 58 -13.31 -20.11 5.71
N ASP A 59 -12.58 -18.99 5.82
CA ASP A 59 -12.99 -17.78 6.57
C ASP A 59 -13.09 -16.55 5.64
N ALA A 60 -13.63 -16.79 4.44
CA ALA A 60 -13.84 -15.76 3.44
C ALA A 60 -14.84 -14.70 3.93
N ARG A 61 -14.36 -13.49 4.20
CA ARG A 61 -15.21 -12.35 4.58
C ARG A 61 -15.82 -11.68 3.35
N PHE A 62 -17.09 -11.93 3.11
CA PHE A 62 -17.88 -11.10 2.19
C PHE A 62 -18.29 -9.80 2.89
N ILE A 63 -17.91 -8.66 2.32
CA ILE A 63 -18.41 -7.35 2.77
C ILE A 63 -19.84 -7.19 2.26
N HIS A 64 -20.80 -7.69 3.03
CA HIS A 64 -22.21 -7.40 2.81
C HIS A 64 -22.46 -5.90 3.06
N GLY A 65 -23.46 -5.31 2.39
CA GLY A 65 -23.71 -3.86 2.20
C GLY A 65 -23.78 -2.93 3.42
N HIS A 66 -23.37 -3.40 4.60
CA HIS A 66 -23.11 -2.63 5.81
C HIS A 66 -21.63 -2.25 6.01
N GLY A 67 -20.74 -2.60 5.08
CA GLY A 67 -19.36 -2.09 5.05
C GLY A 67 -18.45 -2.58 6.19
N ARG A 68 -18.85 -3.66 6.88
CA ARG A 68 -18.07 -4.26 7.97
C ARG A 68 -17.55 -5.63 7.53
N ALA A 69 -16.23 -5.81 7.53
CA ALA A 69 -15.63 -7.13 7.41
C ALA A 69 -15.93 -7.92 8.70
N ARG A 70 -16.73 -8.98 8.62
CA ARG A 70 -17.00 -9.95 9.70
C ARG A 70 -16.66 -11.34 9.18
N CYS A 71 -16.09 -12.20 10.02
CA CYS A 71 -16.01 -13.64 9.75
C CYS A 71 -17.43 -14.19 9.54
N ALA A 72 -17.59 -15.06 8.56
CA ALA A 72 -18.85 -15.74 8.28
C ALA A 72 -19.09 -16.90 9.26
#